data_AF-A0A7D9IR96-F1
#
_entry.id   AF-A0A7D9IR96-F1
#
_cell.length_a   1.000
_cell.length_b   1.000
_cell.length_c   1.000
_cell.angle_alpha   90.00
_cell.angle_beta   90.00
_cell.angle_gamma   90.00
#
_symmetry.space_group_name_H-M   'P 1'
#
loop_
_entity.id
_entity.type
_entity.pdbx_description
1 polymer ?
#
loop_
_entity_poly.entity_id
_entity_poly.type
_entity_poly.pdbx_seq_one_letter_code
_entity_poly.pdbx_strand_id
1 'polypeptide(L)'
;MDNKFLRARLKHERNWLEKYYNGEKFPWNWRYGMALFERNIKTSWNNVYRLRILVGENYPEQLPDLVVCASPKPMPKSSEWQGTHTTHTWPQKHGLLQICFYHPLCWSRENKLYQVFEKGEQWLEAYEEHLATGKPMNKLLPPMEPTKEELQEEERRRAEYEFRMTEFDQSILGV
;
A
#
# COMPACT_ATOMS: atom_id res chain seq x y z
N MET A 1 10.95 21.32 -6.45
CA MET A 1 11.68 21.57 -5.19
C MET A 1 12.27 20.24 -4.75
N ASP A 2 13.59 20.15 -4.54
CA ASP A 2 14.22 18.89 -4.12
C ASP A 2 13.95 18.66 -2.62
N ASN A 3 12.97 17.83 -2.30
CA ASN A 3 12.62 17.52 -0.91
C ASN A 3 13.70 16.59 -0.31
N LYS A 4 14.74 17.20 0.26
CA LYS A 4 15.88 16.51 0.90
C LYS A 4 15.43 15.49 1.95
N PHE A 5 14.35 15.78 2.70
CA PHE A 5 13.78 14.86 3.67
C PHE A 5 13.18 13.63 3.01
N LEU A 6 12.39 13.81 1.96
CA LEU A 6 11.84 12.70 1.17
C LEU A 6 12.96 11.81 0.60
N ARG A 7 13.99 12.41 0.00
CA ARG A 7 15.13 11.64 -0.54
C ARG A 7 15.85 10.83 0.54
N ALA A 8 16.07 11.41 1.72
CA ALA A 8 16.67 10.69 2.84
C ALA A 8 15.77 9.53 3.29
N ARG A 9 14.46 9.76 3.44
CA ARG A 9 13.49 8.73 3.79
C ARG A 9 13.48 7.59 2.77
N LEU A 10 13.41 7.90 1.47
CA LEU A 10 13.43 6.92 0.38
C LEU A 10 14.71 6.09 0.35
N LYS A 11 15.86 6.69 0.69
CA LYS A 11 17.12 5.96 0.84
C LYS A 11 17.05 4.95 1.98
N HIS A 12 16.44 5.31 3.11
CA HIS A 12 16.20 4.37 4.21
C HIS A 12 15.23 3.26 3.81
N GLU A 13 14.12 3.58 3.14
CA GLU A 13 13.17 2.58 2.62
C GLU A 13 13.85 1.58 1.70
N ARG A 14 14.72 2.06 0.81
CA ARG A 14 15.53 1.20 -0.05
C ARG A 14 16.39 0.24 0.77
N ASN A 15 17.10 0.71 1.78
CA ASN A 15 17.93 -0.15 2.62
C ASN A 15 17.11 -1.23 3.34
N TRP A 16 15.90 -0.89 3.80
CA TRP A 16 14.99 -1.86 4.40
C TRP A 16 14.52 -2.91 3.40
N LEU A 17 14.19 -2.50 2.18
CA LEU A 17 13.84 -3.41 1.10
C LEU A 17 15.01 -4.34 0.75
N GLU A 18 16.21 -3.80 0.57
CA GLU A 18 17.40 -4.61 0.29
C GLU A 18 17.64 -5.60 1.43
N LYS A 19 17.52 -5.19 2.70
CA LYS A 19 17.62 -6.10 3.85
C LYS A 19 16.55 -7.19 3.85
N TYR A 20 15.29 -6.84 3.57
CA TYR A 20 14.17 -7.79 3.52
C TYR A 20 14.39 -8.85 2.42
N TYR A 21 14.92 -8.44 1.28
CA TYR A 21 15.24 -9.32 0.16
C TYR A 21 16.72 -9.78 0.18
N ASN A 22 17.21 -10.21 1.34
CA ASN A 22 18.51 -10.87 1.51
C ASN A 22 19.74 -10.09 0.98
N GLY A 23 19.70 -8.77 1.04
CA GLY A 23 20.76 -7.87 0.60
C GLY A 23 20.81 -7.62 -0.91
N GLU A 24 19.86 -8.15 -1.69
CA GLU A 24 19.79 -7.89 -3.13
C GLU A 24 19.53 -6.41 -3.40
N LYS A 25 20.29 -5.84 -4.35
CA LYS A 25 20.11 -4.45 -4.77
C LYS A 25 18.68 -4.23 -5.27
N PHE A 26 17.97 -3.28 -4.65
CA PHE A 26 16.58 -3.03 -5.00
C PHE A 26 16.48 -2.03 -6.17
N PRO A 27 15.78 -2.38 -7.27
CA PRO A 27 15.55 -1.46 -8.38
C PRO A 27 14.62 -0.32 -7.96
N TRP A 28 15.08 0.90 -8.16
CA TRP A 28 14.24 2.09 -8.01
C TRP A 28 14.66 3.16 -8.99
N ASN A 29 13.74 4.04 -9.37
CA ASN A 29 14.00 5.17 -10.23
C ASN A 29 13.06 6.34 -9.91
N TRP A 30 13.32 7.50 -10.51
CA TRP A 30 12.46 8.67 -10.39
C TRP A 30 11.81 8.97 -11.74
N ARG A 31 10.48 9.04 -11.80
CA ARG A 31 9.74 9.37 -13.02
C ARG A 31 8.48 10.16 -12.69
N TYR A 32 8.17 11.16 -13.51
CA TYR A 32 6.95 11.97 -13.39
C TYR A 32 6.72 12.55 -11.98
N GLY A 33 7.80 12.99 -11.31
CA GLY A 33 7.71 13.54 -9.94
C GLY A 33 7.53 12.51 -8.83
N MET A 34 7.62 11.21 -9.13
CA MET A 34 7.43 10.13 -8.17
C MET A 34 8.66 9.23 -8.10
N ALA A 35 8.94 8.69 -6.91
CA ALA A 35 9.86 7.57 -6.78
C ALA A 35 9.12 6.25 -7.05
N LEU A 36 9.74 5.40 -7.86
CA LEU A 36 9.20 4.10 -8.27
C LEU A 36 10.10 3.00 -7.72
N PHE A 37 9.53 2.06 -6.99
CA PHE A 37 10.20 0.83 -6.54
C PHE A 37 9.56 -0.34 -7.27
N GLU A 38 10.36 -1.17 -7.95
CA GLU A 38 9.85 -2.26 -8.77
C GLU A 38 10.53 -3.58 -8.45
N ARG A 39 9.74 -4.68 -8.44
CA ARG A 39 10.27 -6.03 -8.28
C ARG A 39 9.44 -7.03 -9.07
N ASN A 40 10.12 -8.02 -9.64
CA ASN A 40 9.45 -9.20 -10.18
C ASN A 40 9.17 -10.16 -9.02
N ILE A 41 7.92 -10.59 -8.90
CA ILE A 41 7.46 -11.56 -7.90
C ILE A 41 7.11 -12.85 -8.63
N LYS A 42 7.73 -13.95 -8.22
CA LYS A 42 7.40 -15.28 -8.69
C LYS A 42 6.46 -15.92 -7.67
N THR A 43 5.26 -16.28 -8.09
CA THR A 43 4.28 -16.93 -7.21
C THR A 43 4.54 -18.43 -7.06
N SER A 44 3.89 -19.07 -6.09
CA SER A 44 3.89 -20.53 -5.90
C SER A 44 3.38 -21.30 -7.13
N TRP A 45 2.58 -20.66 -7.97
CA TRP A 45 2.07 -21.17 -9.25
C TRP A 45 3.04 -20.98 -10.42
N ASN A 46 4.30 -20.62 -10.13
CA ASN A 46 5.39 -20.43 -11.10
C ASN A 46 5.15 -19.29 -12.11
N ASN A 47 4.18 -18.41 -11.82
CA ASN A 47 3.86 -17.22 -12.60
C ASN A 47 4.67 -16.03 -12.11
N VAL A 48 5.12 -15.17 -13.04
CA VAL A 48 5.96 -13.99 -12.71
C VAL A 48 5.20 -12.71 -12.98
N TYR A 49 4.96 -11.95 -11.92
CA TYR A 49 4.34 -10.62 -11.96
C TYR A 49 5.40 -9.55 -11.71
N ARG A 50 5.08 -8.31 -12.05
CA ARG A 50 5.88 -7.16 -11.62
C ARG A 50 5.02 -6.21 -10.80
N LEU A 51 5.41 -6.05 -9.54
CA LEU A 51 4.82 -5.06 -8.64
C LEU A 51 5.62 -3.76 -8.72
N ARG A 52 4.89 -2.65 -8.62
CA ARG A 52 5.45 -1.31 -8.54
C ARG A 52 4.79 -0.55 -7.39
N ILE A 53 5.61 0.03 -6.53
CA ILE A 53 5.19 1.04 -5.58
C ILE A 53 5.46 2.42 -6.19
N LEU A 54 4.45 3.29 -6.21
CA LEU A 54 4.56 4.70 -6.57
C LEU A 54 4.55 5.54 -5.30
N VAL A 55 5.63 6.29 -5.07
CA VAL A 55 5.77 7.15 -3.89
C VAL A 55 5.68 8.62 -4.30
N GLY A 56 4.63 9.29 -3.84
CA GLY A 56 4.39 10.71 -4.06
C GLY A 56 5.22 11.63 -3.17
N GLU A 57 5.15 12.93 -3.44
CA GLU A 57 5.97 13.95 -2.77
C GLU A 57 5.66 14.12 -1.26
N ASN A 58 4.45 13.74 -0.83
CA ASN A 58 3.98 13.83 0.55
C ASN A 58 4.30 12.59 1.41
N TYR A 59 5.05 11.62 0.88
CA TYR A 59 5.45 10.46 1.66
C TYR A 59 6.42 10.86 2.79
N PRO A 60 6.28 10.32 4.02
CA PRO A 60 5.38 9.24 4.42
C PRO A 60 4.05 9.68 5.05
N GLU A 61 3.66 10.96 4.98
CA GLU A 61 2.33 11.40 5.46
C GLU A 61 1.19 10.79 4.64
N GLN A 62 1.44 10.63 3.35
CA GLN A 62 0.53 9.99 2.42
C GLN A 62 1.01 8.57 2.12
N LEU A 63 0.07 7.61 2.14
CA LEU A 63 0.36 6.25 1.71
C LEU A 63 0.81 6.21 0.23
N PRO A 64 1.71 5.29 -0.13
CA PRO A 64 2.06 5.08 -1.53
C PRO A 64 0.97 4.31 -2.27
N ASP A 65 1.05 4.26 -3.60
CA ASP A 65 0.22 3.37 -4.41
C ASP A 65 0.98 2.06 -4.70
N LEU A 66 0.28 0.92 -4.71
CA LEU A 66 0.82 -0.37 -5.12
C LEU A 66 0.07 -0.89 -6.34
N VAL A 67 0.77 -1.17 -7.44
CA VAL A 67 0.16 -1.59 -8.70
C VAL A 67 0.80 -2.83 -9.30
N VAL A 68 0.00 -3.61 -10.04
CA VAL A 68 0.49 -4.69 -10.90
C VAL A 68 0.81 -4.11 -12.28
N CYS A 69 2.10 -3.99 -12.62
CA CYS A 69 2.55 -3.36 -13.87
C CYS A 69 2.92 -4.36 -14.98
N ALA A 70 3.13 -5.63 -14.63
CA ALA A 70 3.21 -6.73 -15.58
C ALA A 70 2.61 -7.99 -14.96
N SER A 71 1.92 -8.78 -15.78
CA SER A 71 1.28 -10.04 -15.39
C SER A 71 1.36 -11.04 -16.54
N PRO A 72 1.46 -12.36 -16.27
CA PRO A 72 1.44 -13.38 -17.32
C PRO A 72 0.07 -13.53 -17.99
N LYS A 73 -1.01 -13.05 -17.34
CA LYS A 73 -2.36 -13.05 -17.88
C LYS A 73 -2.91 -11.62 -17.84
N PRO A 74 -3.89 -11.26 -18.69
CA PRO A 74 -4.53 -9.96 -18.58
C PRO A 74 -5.13 -9.76 -17.17
N MET A 75 -4.78 -8.65 -16.52
CA MET A 75 -5.40 -8.29 -15.24
C MET A 75 -6.88 -7.92 -15.46
N PRO A 76 -7.76 -8.24 -14.50
CA PRO A 76 -9.18 -7.93 -14.60
C PRO A 76 -9.41 -6.43 -14.68
N LYS A 77 -10.41 -6.05 -15.49
CA LYS A 77 -10.81 -4.65 -15.73
C LYS A 77 -12.30 -4.40 -15.46
N SER A 78 -13.07 -5.42 -15.07
CA SER A 78 -14.50 -5.23 -14.77
C SER A 78 -14.68 -4.38 -13.51
N SER A 79 -15.86 -3.76 -13.37
CA SER A 79 -16.22 -2.97 -12.19
C SER A 79 -16.14 -3.76 -10.88
N GLU A 80 -16.26 -5.09 -10.94
CA GLU A 80 -16.13 -5.99 -9.78
C GLU A 80 -14.73 -5.97 -9.15
N TRP A 81 -13.71 -5.62 -9.95
CA TRP A 81 -12.29 -5.58 -9.55
C TRP A 81 -11.76 -4.16 -9.38
N GLN A 82 -12.61 -3.15 -9.48
CA GLN A 82 -12.18 -1.75 -9.39
C GLN A 82 -12.69 -1.14 -8.10
N GLY A 83 -11.79 -0.93 -7.14
CA GLY A 83 -12.12 -0.23 -5.90
C GLY A 83 -13.02 -1.02 -4.95
N THR A 84 -12.94 -2.35 -4.97
CA THR A 84 -13.84 -3.20 -4.18
C THR A 84 -13.10 -3.82 -2.99
N HIS A 85 -13.75 -3.77 -1.82
CA HIS A 85 -13.25 -4.45 -0.62
C HIS A 85 -13.16 -5.97 -0.81
N THR A 86 -14.04 -6.56 -1.62
CA THR A 86 -14.07 -8.01 -1.87
C THR A 86 -12.86 -8.50 -2.65
N THR A 87 -12.30 -7.68 -3.54
CA THR A 87 -11.09 -8.02 -4.32
C THR A 87 -9.82 -7.38 -3.76
N HIS A 88 -9.93 -6.60 -2.68
CA HIS A 88 -8.83 -5.82 -2.10
C HIS A 88 -8.11 -4.98 -3.17
N THR A 89 -8.89 -4.23 -3.93
CA THR A 89 -8.39 -3.32 -4.98
C THR A 89 -8.84 -1.89 -4.72
N TRP A 90 -8.05 -0.94 -5.21
CA TRP A 90 -8.45 0.45 -5.37
C TRP A 90 -8.89 0.70 -6.82
N PRO A 91 -9.52 1.85 -7.13
CA PRO A 91 -9.67 2.30 -8.50
C PRO A 91 -8.32 2.28 -9.23
N GLN A 92 -8.35 2.05 -10.54
CA GLN A 92 -7.12 1.90 -11.30
C GLN A 92 -6.22 3.14 -11.21
N LYS A 93 -4.92 2.89 -11.09
CA LYS A 93 -3.89 3.94 -11.13
C LYS A 93 -3.15 3.87 -12.45
N HIS A 94 -3.24 4.93 -13.26
CA HIS A 94 -2.61 4.99 -14.58
C HIS A 94 -2.97 3.80 -15.50
N GLY A 95 -4.22 3.32 -15.43
CA GLY A 95 -4.69 2.16 -16.20
C GLY A 95 -4.18 0.80 -15.71
N LEU A 96 -3.52 0.76 -14.55
CA LEU A 96 -3.04 -0.45 -13.90
C LEU A 96 -3.94 -0.83 -12.73
N LEU A 97 -4.04 -2.14 -12.46
CA LEU A 97 -4.73 -2.63 -11.28
C LEU A 97 -3.98 -2.17 -10.02
N GLN A 98 -4.69 -1.45 -9.15
CA GLN A 98 -4.16 -0.98 -7.88
C GLN A 98 -4.60 -1.93 -6.75
N ILE A 99 -3.65 -2.43 -5.98
CA ILE A 99 -3.90 -3.31 -4.85
C ILE A 99 -4.16 -2.46 -3.60
N CYS A 100 -5.20 -2.80 -2.84
CA CYS A 100 -5.42 -2.29 -1.50
C CYS A 100 -4.62 -3.14 -0.51
N PHE A 101 -3.57 -2.55 0.07
CA PHE A 101 -2.65 -3.23 0.97
C PHE A 101 -2.76 -2.77 2.44
N TYR A 102 -3.45 -1.65 2.68
CA TYR A 102 -3.58 -1.04 4.00
C TYR A 102 -4.81 -0.14 4.05
N HIS A 103 -5.44 -0.04 5.22
CA HIS A 103 -6.48 0.96 5.45
C HIS A 103 -5.83 2.35 5.62
N PRO A 104 -6.30 3.40 4.91
CA PRO A 104 -5.66 4.72 4.97
C PRO A 104 -5.53 5.31 6.38
N LEU A 105 -6.49 5.04 7.28
CA LEU A 105 -6.47 5.54 8.66
C LEU A 105 -5.40 4.86 9.54
N CYS A 106 -4.99 3.64 9.18
CA CYS A 106 -3.96 2.91 9.91
C CYS A 106 -2.56 3.37 9.49
N TRP A 107 -2.42 3.99 8.31
CA TRP A 107 -1.10 4.34 7.77
C TRP A 107 -0.39 5.37 8.68
N SER A 108 0.89 5.11 8.93
CA SER A 108 1.75 5.96 9.74
C SER A 108 3.13 6.10 9.11
N ARG A 109 3.90 7.08 9.62
CA ARG A 109 5.30 7.28 9.23
C ARG A 109 6.19 6.09 9.62
N GLU A 110 5.74 5.22 10.50
CA GLU A 110 6.49 4.06 10.95
C GLU A 110 6.45 2.92 9.94
N ASN A 111 5.38 2.81 9.17
CA ASN A 111 5.25 1.81 8.12
C ASN A 111 6.35 1.95 7.05
N LYS A 112 6.75 0.81 6.48
CA LYS A 112 7.87 0.68 5.54
C LYS A 112 7.39 0.10 4.21
N LEU A 113 8.10 0.41 3.13
CA LEU A 113 7.77 -0.07 1.78
C LEU A 113 7.87 -1.59 1.65
N TYR A 114 8.71 -2.27 2.44
CA TYR A 114 8.76 -3.74 2.40
C TYR A 114 7.44 -4.37 2.84
N GLN A 115 6.73 -3.78 3.80
CA GLN A 115 5.41 -4.25 4.26
C GLN A 115 4.37 -4.11 3.13
N VAL A 116 4.50 -3.05 2.32
CA VAL A 116 3.65 -2.84 1.14
C VAL A 116 3.90 -3.93 0.09
N PHE A 117 5.17 -4.26 -0.20
CA PHE A 117 5.48 -5.37 -1.10
C PHE A 117 4.99 -6.72 -0.57
N GLU A 118 5.21 -7.02 0.71
CA GLU A 118 4.74 -8.24 1.36
C GLU A 118 3.22 -8.44 1.18
N LYS A 119 2.44 -7.37 1.33
CA LYS A 119 0.99 -7.40 1.05
C LYS A 119 0.68 -7.64 -0.42
N GLY A 120 1.46 -7.05 -1.33
CA GLY A 120 1.34 -7.31 -2.76
C GLY A 120 1.64 -8.77 -3.12
N GLU A 121 2.65 -9.37 -2.50
CA GLU A 121 2.99 -10.79 -2.68
C GLU A 121 1.85 -11.70 -2.21
N GLN A 122 1.30 -11.44 -1.01
CA GLN A 122 0.12 -12.15 -0.50
C GLN A 122 -1.09 -12.02 -1.43
N TRP A 123 -1.33 -10.83 -1.98
CA TRP A 123 -2.40 -10.60 -2.94
C TRP A 123 -2.22 -11.39 -4.23
N LEU A 124 -0.99 -11.48 -4.75
CA LEU A 124 -0.70 -12.26 -5.95
C LEU A 124 -0.90 -13.76 -5.74
N GLU A 125 -0.52 -14.30 -4.58
CA GLU A 125 -0.79 -15.71 -4.23
C GLU A 125 -2.29 -15.98 -4.15
N ALA A 126 -3.04 -15.13 -3.45
CA ALA A 126 -4.49 -15.22 -3.37
C ALA A 126 -5.15 -15.10 -4.76
N TYR A 127 -4.63 -14.23 -5.63
CA TYR A 127 -5.12 -14.05 -6.98
C TYR A 127 -4.92 -15.31 -7.84
N GLU A 128 -3.77 -15.96 -7.75
CA GLU A 128 -3.54 -17.24 -8.46
C GLU A 128 -4.47 -18.35 -7.94
N GLU A 129 -4.64 -18.47 -6.62
CA GLU A 129 -5.58 -19.45 -6.07
C GLU A 129 -7.03 -19.13 -6.49
N HIS A 130 -7.42 -17.85 -6.52
CA HIS A 130 -8.72 -17.43 -7.05
C HIS A 130 -8.90 -17.85 -8.51
N LEU A 131 -7.90 -17.61 -9.37
CA LEU A 131 -7.96 -18.02 -10.76
C LEU A 131 -8.04 -19.55 -10.94
N ALA A 132 -7.38 -20.31 -10.08
CA ALA A 132 -7.36 -21.76 -10.16
C ALA A 132 -8.65 -22.41 -9.60
N THR A 133 -9.26 -21.83 -8.57
CA THR A 133 -10.32 -22.49 -7.78
C THR A 133 -11.67 -21.79 -7.82
N GLY A 134 -11.71 -20.50 -8.20
CA GLY A 134 -12.88 -19.65 -8.10
C GLY A 134 -13.21 -19.18 -6.68
N LYS A 135 -12.42 -19.54 -5.66
CA LYS A 135 -12.63 -19.07 -4.28
C LYS A 135 -12.53 -17.54 -4.21
N PRO A 136 -13.42 -16.83 -3.49
CA PRO A 136 -13.37 -15.37 -3.40
C PRO A 136 -12.07 -14.83 -2.79
N MET A 137 -11.52 -13.75 -3.36
CA MET A 137 -10.26 -13.11 -2.92
C MET A 137 -10.24 -12.79 -1.42
N ASN A 138 -11.31 -12.19 -0.89
CA ASN A 138 -11.45 -11.86 0.54
C ASN A 138 -11.49 -13.07 1.50
N LYS A 139 -11.63 -14.30 0.98
CA LYS A 139 -11.52 -15.54 1.77
C LYS A 139 -10.12 -16.15 1.73
N LEU A 140 -9.33 -15.77 0.72
CA LEU A 140 -7.96 -16.24 0.51
C LEU A 140 -6.93 -15.31 1.15
N LEU A 141 -7.25 -14.01 1.17
CA LEU A 141 -6.43 -13.02 1.82
C LEU A 141 -6.59 -13.09 3.34
N PRO A 142 -5.50 -12.94 4.11
CA PRO A 142 -5.61 -12.72 5.53
C PRO A 142 -6.45 -11.46 5.80
N PRO A 143 -7.24 -11.41 6.89
CA PRO A 143 -7.96 -10.21 7.24
C PRO A 143 -7.01 -9.01 7.27
N MET A 144 -7.41 -7.89 6.68
CA MET A 144 -6.75 -6.60 6.91
C MET A 144 -7.19 -6.02 8.26
N GLU A 145 -7.36 -6.88 9.27
CA GLU A 145 -7.72 -6.43 10.61
C GLU A 145 -6.54 -5.66 11.17
N PRO A 146 -6.74 -4.39 11.56
CA PRO A 146 -5.72 -3.68 12.31
C PRO A 146 -5.45 -4.49 13.58
N THR A 147 -4.20 -4.55 14.03
CA THR A 147 -3.89 -5.18 15.31
C THR A 147 -4.68 -4.49 16.42
N LYS A 148 -4.86 -5.15 17.57
CA LYS A 148 -5.51 -4.52 18.72
C LYS A 148 -4.81 -3.21 19.11
N GLU A 149 -3.50 -3.13 18.95
CA GLU A 149 -2.74 -1.90 19.18
C GLU A 149 -3.04 -0.84 18.11
N GLU A 150 -3.14 -1.21 16.84
CA GLU A 150 -3.50 -0.29 15.74
C GLU A 150 -4.94 0.25 15.89
N LEU A 151 -5.89 -0.57 16.35
CA LEU A 151 -7.25 -0.15 16.67
C LEU A 151 -7.30 0.82 17.87
N GLN A 152 -6.57 0.51 18.95
CA GLN A 152 -6.49 1.39 20.12
C GLN A 152 -5.85 2.74 19.77
N GLU A 153 -4.84 2.73 18.91
CA GLU A 153 -4.20 3.96 18.43
C GLU A 153 -5.15 4.77 17.52
N GLU A 154 -5.97 4.12 16.70
CA GLU A 154 -7.01 4.79 15.91
C GLU A 154 -8.08 5.43 16.79
N GLU A 155 -8.57 4.71 17.81
CA GLU A 155 -9.52 5.25 18.79
C GLU A 155 -8.94 6.46 19.52
N ARG A 156 -7.68 6.37 19.94
CA ARG A 156 -6.95 7.49 20.58
C ARG A 156 -6.85 8.69 19.65
N ARG A 157 -6.45 8.48 18.39
CA ARG A 157 -6.33 9.56 17.39
C ARG A 157 -7.67 10.21 17.05
N ARG A 158 -8.76 9.43 16.98
CA ARG A 158 -10.12 9.98 16.83
C ARG A 158 -10.51 10.84 18.01
N ALA A 159 -10.28 10.35 19.23
CA ALA A 159 -10.59 11.11 20.44
C ALA A 159 -9.78 12.42 20.52
N GLU A 160 -8.49 12.39 20.16
CA GLU A 160 -7.65 13.59 20.10
C GLU A 160 -8.11 14.59 19.03
N TYR A 161 -8.55 14.11 17.86
CA TYR A 161 -9.09 14.96 16.81
C TYR A 161 -10.41 15.61 17.22
N GLU A 162 -11.35 14.84 17.78
CA GLU A 162 -12.62 15.34 18.30
C GLU A 162 -12.40 16.36 19.41
N PHE A 163 -11.50 16.08 20.35
CA PHE A 163 -11.11 17.02 21.40
C PHE A 163 -10.58 18.34 20.83
N ARG A 164 -9.67 18.28 19.85
CA ARG A 164 -9.14 19.48 19.18
C ARG A 164 -10.21 20.26 18.41
N MET A 165 -11.16 19.58 17.78
CA MET A 165 -12.27 20.23 17.09
C MET A 165 -13.20 20.93 18.07
N THR A 166 -13.45 20.33 19.25
CA THR A 166 -14.25 20.96 20.30
C THR A 166 -13.57 22.19 20.92
N GLU A 167 -12.25 22.17 21.12
CA GLU A 167 -11.52 23.36 21.60
C GLU A 167 -11.47 24.48 20.55
N PHE A 168 -11.35 24.13 19.27
CA PHE A 168 -11.40 25.11 18.19
C PHE A 168 -12.77 25.80 18.10
N ASP A 169 -13.88 25.05 18.19
CA ASP A 169 -15.23 25.61 18.20
C ASP A 169 -15.50 26.49 19.43
N GLN A 170 -14.97 26.13 20.61
CA GLN A 170 -15.05 26.97 21.80
C GLN A 170 -14.25 28.27 21.66
N SER A 171 -13.09 28.23 21.00
CA SER A 171 -12.27 29.42 20.74
C SER A 171 -12.91 30.41 19.75
N ILE A 172 -13.76 29.94 18.83
CA ILE A 172 -14.48 30.79 17.86
C ILE A 172 -15.74 31.41 18.49
N LEU A 173 -16.35 30.75 19.47
CA LEU A 173 -17.54 31.24 20.17
C LEU A 173 -17.23 32.26 21.30
N GLY A 174 -15.96 32.55 21.58
CA GLY A 174 -15.56 33.64 22.47
C GLY A 174 -16.10 33.50 23.90
N VAL A 175 -16.01 32.30 24.49
CA VAL A 175 -16.18 32.09 25.94
C VAL A 175 -14.81 32.03 26.60
#